data_AF-A0A7Y5QCV0-F1
#
_entry.id   AF-A0A7Y5QCV0-F1
#
_cell.length_a   1.000
_cell.length_b   1.000
_cell.length_c   1.000
_cell.angle_alpha   90.00
_cell.angle_beta   90.00
_cell.angle_gamma   90.00
#
_symmetry.space_group_name_H-M   'P 1'
#
loop_
_entity.id
_entity.type
_entity.pdbx_description
1 polymer ?
#
loop_
_entity_poly.entity_id
_entity_poly.type
_entity_poly.pdbx_seq_one_letter_code
_entity_poly.pdbx_strand_id
1 'polypeptide(L)'
;MFKRYLALLLIAIVLAACEAVNPQPTVTPIPFDRFGVQDVFTTFARAGLPIGGLEQDVTISRDGPRVLKDRWVFEIPRVAPAGGQVIIFADSGQRAEWETYIARLRDDAETRRDVIYTYFHQNIMLQLNTGLTNQEAASYRDALLSLE
;
A
#
# COMPACT_ATOMS: atom_id res chain seq x y z
N MET A 1 0.89 -45.51 -52.14
CA MET A 1 0.21 -44.92 -50.96
C MET A 1 1.18 -44.34 -49.92
N PHE A 2 2.41 -44.86 -49.77
CA PHE A 2 3.42 -44.39 -48.79
C PHE A 2 3.86 -42.90 -48.91
N LYS A 3 3.89 -42.33 -50.13
CA LYS A 3 4.34 -40.94 -50.36
C LYS A 3 3.38 -39.85 -49.85
N ARG A 4 2.08 -40.16 -49.67
CA ARG A 4 1.09 -39.17 -49.17
C ARG A 4 1.15 -39.00 -47.65
N TYR A 5 1.57 -40.03 -46.91
CA TYR A 5 1.69 -39.98 -45.45
C TYR A 5 2.97 -39.27 -44.99
N LEU A 6 4.04 -39.34 -45.79
CA LEU A 6 5.30 -38.64 -45.48
C LEU A 6 5.16 -37.10 -45.55
N ALA A 7 4.35 -36.60 -46.49
CA ALA A 7 4.11 -35.17 -46.66
C ALA A 7 3.27 -34.57 -45.51
N LEU A 8 2.34 -35.33 -44.93
CA LEU A 8 1.54 -34.90 -43.78
C LEU A 8 2.36 -34.86 -42.48
N LEU A 9 3.33 -35.76 -42.33
CA LEU A 9 4.17 -35.83 -41.13
C LEU A 9 5.20 -34.69 -41.06
N LEU A 10 5.68 -34.20 -42.21
CA LEU A 10 6.58 -33.04 -42.30
C LEU A 10 5.87 -31.70 -41.99
N ILE A 11 4.59 -31.56 -42.33
CA ILE A 11 3.82 -30.34 -42.03
C ILE A 11 3.54 -30.20 -40.52
N ALA A 12 3.29 -31.31 -39.83
CA ALA A 12 3.03 -31.32 -38.39
C ALA A 12 4.25 -30.87 -37.54
N ILE A 13 5.47 -31.16 -37.99
CA ILE A 13 6.71 -30.79 -37.27
C ILE A 13 7.00 -29.29 -37.38
N VAL A 14 6.62 -28.65 -38.50
CA VAL A 14 6.84 -27.20 -38.70
C VAL A 14 5.85 -26.35 -37.88
N LEU A 15 4.63 -26.84 -37.64
CA LEU A 15 3.64 -26.17 -36.80
C LEU A 15 4.00 -26.20 -35.31
N ALA A 16 4.57 -27.31 -34.81
CA ALA A 16 5.00 -27.42 -33.42
C ALA A 16 6.29 -26.65 -33.10
N ALA A 17 7.14 -26.37 -34.10
CA ALA A 17 8.38 -25.62 -33.91
C ALA A 17 8.16 -24.09 -33.85
N CYS A 18 6.99 -23.59 -34.22
CA CYS A 18 6.71 -22.15 -34.26
C CYS A 18 6.26 -21.58 -32.90
N GLU A 19 5.83 -22.41 -31.95
CA GLU A 19 5.43 -21.98 -30.60
C GLU A 19 6.63 -21.63 -29.70
N ALA A 20 7.85 -22.05 -30.05
CA ALA A 20 9.05 -21.77 -29.27
C ALA A 20 9.64 -20.35 -29.50
N VAL A 21 9.09 -19.55 -30.42
CA VAL A 21 9.67 -18.25 -30.83
C VAL A 21 9.03 -17.05 -30.12
N ASN A 22 8.01 -17.27 -29.29
CA ASN A 22 7.35 -16.18 -28.56
C ASN A 22 7.49 -16.39 -27.05
N PRO A 23 8.64 -16.04 -26.43
CA PRO A 23 8.74 -16.05 -24.97
C PRO A 23 7.67 -15.08 -24.45
N GLN A 24 6.62 -15.61 -23.83
CA GLN A 24 5.64 -14.80 -23.14
C GLN A 24 6.40 -13.93 -22.13
N PRO A 25 6.16 -12.60 -22.11
CA PRO A 25 6.83 -11.73 -21.16
C PRO A 25 6.53 -12.24 -19.76
N THR A 26 7.57 -12.73 -19.07
CA THR A 26 7.48 -13.07 -17.66
C THR A 26 7.19 -11.79 -16.91
N VAL A 27 5.98 -11.67 -16.37
CA VAL A 27 5.57 -10.55 -15.52
C VAL A 27 6.54 -10.50 -14.34
N THR A 28 7.41 -9.49 -14.32
CA THR A 28 8.29 -9.25 -13.17
C THR A 28 7.41 -8.93 -11.97
N PRO A 29 7.48 -9.70 -10.86
CA PRO A 29 6.71 -9.40 -9.66
C PRO A 29 7.03 -7.99 -9.16
N ILE A 30 6.01 -7.16 -8.95
CA ILE A 30 6.18 -5.84 -8.36
C ILE A 30 6.47 -6.05 -6.85
N PRO A 31 7.54 -5.43 -6.30
CA PRO A 31 7.82 -5.50 -4.86
C PRO A 31 6.66 -4.95 -4.04
N PHE A 32 6.33 -5.61 -2.92
CA PHE A 32 5.27 -5.14 -2.02
C PHE A 32 5.69 -3.85 -1.30
N ASP A 33 6.93 -3.76 -0.82
CA ASP A 33 7.45 -2.64 -0.04
C ASP A 33 7.87 -1.43 -0.91
N ARG A 34 7.00 -1.10 -1.86
CA ARG A 34 7.24 -0.14 -2.93
C ARG A 34 7.44 1.29 -2.45
N PHE A 35 6.70 1.69 -1.42
CA PHE A 35 6.68 3.09 -0.97
C PHE A 35 7.28 3.27 0.41
N GLY A 36 8.03 4.36 0.57
CA GLY A 36 8.58 4.83 1.84
C GLY A 36 7.84 6.05 2.39
N VAL A 37 8.24 6.48 3.58
CA VAL A 37 7.71 7.71 4.21
C VAL A 37 7.97 8.93 3.32
N GLN A 38 9.13 8.99 2.67
CA GLN A 38 9.49 10.13 1.82
C GLN A 38 8.52 10.30 0.64
N ASP A 39 8.03 9.21 0.06
CA ASP A 39 7.11 9.24 -1.07
C ASP A 39 5.75 9.82 -0.65
N VAL A 40 5.26 9.38 0.52
CA VAL A 40 4.02 9.88 1.13
C VAL A 40 4.10 11.39 1.40
N PHE A 41 5.17 11.83 2.06
CA PHE A 41 5.32 13.23 2.46
C PHE A 41 5.60 14.15 1.28
N THR A 42 6.35 13.67 0.28
CA THR A 42 6.52 14.37 -1.00
C THR A 42 5.18 14.56 -1.69
N THR A 43 4.31 13.56 -1.63
CA THR A 43 2.97 13.61 -2.24
C THR A 43 2.03 14.57 -1.50
N PHE A 44 2.07 14.59 -0.16
CA PHE A 44 1.36 15.60 0.62
C PHE A 44 1.83 17.02 0.31
N ALA A 45 3.15 17.23 0.23
CA ALA A 45 3.72 18.53 -0.13
C ALA A 45 3.30 18.98 -1.54
N ARG A 46 3.30 18.07 -2.53
CA ARG A 46 2.81 18.35 -3.90
C ARG A 46 1.32 18.71 -3.92
N ALA A 47 0.53 18.10 -3.05
CA ALA A 47 -0.89 18.41 -2.88
C ALA A 47 -1.15 19.71 -2.08
N GLY A 48 -0.11 20.40 -1.61
CA GLY A 48 -0.23 21.61 -0.80
C GLY A 48 -0.74 21.35 0.63
N LEU A 49 -0.60 20.12 1.12
CA LEU A 49 -1.06 19.73 2.44
C LEU A 49 0.01 20.03 3.50
N PRO A 50 -0.34 20.77 4.57
CA PRO A 50 0.64 21.18 5.56
C PRO A 50 1.02 19.98 6.46
N ILE A 51 2.31 19.77 6.62
CA ILE A 51 2.88 18.77 7.53
C ILE A 51 4.07 19.38 8.26
N GLY A 52 4.27 19.01 9.52
CA GLY A 52 5.39 19.42 10.35
C GLY A 52 5.83 18.30 11.29
N GLY A 53 6.87 18.53 12.09
CA GLY A 53 7.27 17.65 13.18
C GLY A 53 7.41 16.17 12.79
N LEU A 54 8.02 15.88 11.64
CA LEU A 54 8.18 14.51 11.17
C LEU A 54 9.22 13.79 12.03
N GLU A 55 8.77 12.75 12.72
CA GLU A 55 9.63 11.94 13.58
C GLU A 55 9.36 10.45 13.37
N GLN A 56 10.43 9.66 13.36
CA GLN A 56 10.29 8.20 13.37
C GLN A 56 9.93 7.77 14.78
N ASP A 57 8.81 7.07 14.92
CA ASP A 57 8.35 6.58 16.21
C ASP A 57 8.72 5.11 16.37
N VAL A 58 9.80 4.88 17.12
CA VAL A 58 10.31 3.54 17.48
C VAL A 58 9.57 2.92 18.66
N THR A 59 8.60 3.64 19.26
CA THR A 59 7.85 3.14 20.39
C THR A 59 6.91 2.05 19.93
N ILE A 60 7.07 0.81 20.39
CA ILE A 60 6.06 -0.22 20.08
C ILE A 60 4.82 0.06 20.94
N SER A 61 3.70 0.41 20.31
CA SER A 61 2.43 0.60 21.04
C SER A 61 2.09 -0.70 21.79
N ARG A 62 1.72 -0.60 23.07
CA ARG A 62 1.35 -1.79 23.86
C ARG A 62 0.14 -2.51 23.30
N ASP A 63 -0.76 -1.76 22.68
CA ASP A 63 -2.08 -2.24 22.30
C ASP A 63 -2.23 -2.49 20.80
N GLY A 64 -1.24 -2.09 19.97
CA GLY A 64 -1.24 -2.28 18.53
C GLY A 64 -0.42 -3.50 18.07
N PRO A 65 -0.61 -3.99 16.84
CA PRO A 65 0.25 -5.01 16.25
C PRO A 65 1.71 -4.54 16.26
N ARG A 66 2.62 -5.44 16.62
CA ARG A 66 4.06 -5.14 16.69
C ARG A 66 4.77 -5.29 15.34
N VAL A 67 4.10 -5.97 14.41
CA VAL A 67 4.64 -6.25 13.09
C VAL A 67 4.38 -5.06 12.17
N LEU A 68 5.44 -4.35 11.86
CA LEU A 68 5.50 -3.23 10.91
C LEU A 68 6.96 -3.07 10.48
N LYS A 69 7.19 -2.42 9.33
CA LYS A 69 8.54 -2.04 8.88
C LYS A 69 8.98 -0.78 9.61
N ASP A 70 8.19 0.27 9.48
CA ASP A 70 8.47 1.58 10.06
C ASP A 70 7.19 2.29 10.48
N ARG A 71 7.31 3.18 11.46
CA ARG A 71 6.25 4.07 11.89
C ARG A 71 6.79 5.49 12.02
N TRP A 72 6.02 6.42 11.48
CA TRP A 72 6.35 7.84 11.48
C TRP A 72 5.16 8.64 11.98
N VAL A 73 5.41 9.57 12.88
CA VAL A 73 4.41 10.52 13.37
C VAL A 73 4.69 11.88 12.76
N PHE A 74 3.65 12.67 12.58
CA PHE A 74 3.76 14.01 12.04
C PHE A 74 2.67 14.92 12.61
N GLU A 75 2.92 16.21 12.51
CA GLU A 75 2.02 17.27 12.93
C GLU A 75 1.27 17.85 11.73
N ILE A 76 0.01 18.23 11.97
CA ILE A 76 -0.75 19.09 11.06
C ILE A 76 -0.99 20.38 11.84
N PRO A 77 -0.52 21.56 11.36
CA PRO A 77 -0.51 22.80 12.15
C PRO A 77 -1.85 23.16 12.82
N ARG A 78 -2.98 22.81 12.19
CA ARG A 78 -4.32 23.08 12.73
C ARG A 78 -4.66 22.26 13.99
N VAL A 79 -4.03 21.10 14.16
CA VAL A 79 -4.31 20.14 15.25
C VAL A 79 -3.04 19.71 15.99
N ALA A 80 -1.94 20.44 15.81
CA ALA A 80 -0.66 20.17 16.46
C ALA A 80 -0.81 20.14 18.01
N PRO A 81 -0.11 19.24 18.71
CA PRO A 81 0.90 18.30 18.22
C PRO A 81 0.34 17.00 17.60
N ALA A 82 -0.99 16.87 17.47
CA ALA A 82 -1.64 15.62 17.06
C ALA A 82 -2.06 15.67 15.58
N GLY A 83 -1.12 15.45 14.65
CA GLY A 83 -1.42 15.41 13.21
C GLY A 83 -1.87 14.03 12.74
N GLY A 84 -0.96 13.06 12.76
CA GLY A 84 -1.24 11.69 12.35
C GLY A 84 -0.01 10.80 12.39
N GLN A 85 -0.17 9.60 11.85
CA GLN A 85 0.91 8.64 11.70
C GLN A 85 0.83 7.91 10.36
N VAL A 86 1.99 7.52 9.86
CA VAL A 86 2.18 6.66 8.70
C VAL A 86 2.86 5.38 9.16
N ILE A 87 2.24 4.24 8.86
CA ILE A 87 2.82 2.92 9.07
C ILE A 87 3.19 2.32 7.72
N ILE A 88 4.41 1.80 7.63
CA ILE A 88 4.94 1.13 6.45
C ILE A 88 5.01 -0.36 6.75
N PHE A 89 4.55 -1.17 5.82
CA PHE A 89 4.56 -2.62 5.91
C PHE A 89 5.65 -3.20 4.99
N ALA A 90 6.38 -4.20 5.48
CA ALA A 90 7.37 -4.91 4.65
C ALA A 90 6.71 -5.98 3.76
N ASP A 91 5.57 -6.52 4.19
CA ASP A 91 4.86 -7.60 3.51
C ASP A 91 3.34 -7.50 3.75
N SER A 92 2.59 -8.27 2.96
CA SER A 92 1.13 -8.28 3.01
C SER A 92 0.56 -8.86 4.31
N GLY A 93 1.31 -9.71 5.02
CA GLY A 93 0.89 -10.29 6.29
C GLY A 93 0.82 -9.21 7.37
N GLN A 94 1.87 -8.38 7.47
CA GLN A 94 1.88 -7.24 8.39
C GLN A 94 0.70 -6.30 8.15
N ARG A 95 0.44 -5.98 6.88
CA ARG A 95 -0.70 -5.14 6.51
C ARG A 95 -2.03 -5.77 6.93
N ALA A 96 -2.24 -7.05 6.65
CA ALA A 96 -3.49 -7.74 6.99
C ALA A 96 -3.74 -7.79 8.51
N GLU A 97 -2.69 -7.92 9.32
CA GLU A 97 -2.80 -7.83 10.78
C GLU A 97 -3.28 -6.44 11.23
N TRP A 98 -2.73 -5.37 10.64
CA TRP A 98 -3.17 -4.00 10.92
C TRP A 98 -4.58 -3.72 10.43
N GLU A 99 -4.98 -4.22 9.26
CA GLU A 99 -6.36 -4.12 8.77
C GLU A 99 -7.35 -4.78 9.75
N THR A 100 -7.02 -5.98 10.23
CA THR A 100 -7.81 -6.72 11.22
C THR A 100 -7.90 -5.95 12.54
N TYR A 101 -6.78 -5.40 12.99
CA TYR A 101 -6.72 -4.60 14.20
C TYR A 101 -7.61 -3.35 14.12
N ILE A 102 -7.53 -2.60 13.03
CA ILE A 102 -8.34 -1.40 12.80
C ILE A 102 -9.83 -1.75 12.67
N ALA A 103 -10.17 -2.87 12.01
CA ALA A 103 -11.55 -3.34 11.94
C ALA A 103 -12.12 -3.59 13.35
N ARG A 104 -11.37 -4.27 14.21
CA ARG A 104 -11.77 -4.51 15.61
C ARG A 104 -11.98 -3.19 16.38
N LEU A 105 -11.10 -2.22 16.22
CA LEU A 105 -11.27 -0.90 16.87
C LEU A 105 -12.49 -0.15 16.34
N ARG A 106 -12.83 -0.31 15.05
CA ARG A 106 -14.04 0.29 14.47
C ARG A 106 -15.31 -0.36 15.01
N ASP A 107 -15.29 -1.63 15.36
CA ASP A 107 -16.45 -2.33 15.90
C ASP A 107 -16.75 -1.94 17.36
N ASP A 108 -15.74 -1.50 18.11
CA ASP A 108 -15.84 -1.07 19.49
C ASP A 108 -16.30 0.41 19.62
N ALA A 109 -17.36 0.66 20.39
CA ALA A 109 -17.95 2.00 20.52
C ALA A 109 -17.01 3.02 21.22
N GLU A 110 -16.11 2.57 22.09
CA GLU A 110 -15.18 3.43 22.83
C GLU A 110 -14.02 3.87 21.94
N THR A 111 -13.51 2.98 21.09
CA THR A 111 -12.30 3.23 20.29
C THR A 111 -12.58 3.58 18.82
N ARG A 112 -13.81 3.35 18.32
CA ARG A 112 -14.20 3.65 16.94
C ARG A 112 -13.84 5.05 16.51
N ARG A 113 -14.01 6.03 17.41
CA ARG A 113 -13.76 7.44 17.10
C ARG A 113 -12.30 7.71 16.78
N ASP A 114 -11.37 6.97 17.40
CA ASP A 114 -9.93 7.20 17.28
C ASP A 114 -9.33 6.71 15.95
N VAL A 115 -10.09 5.90 15.21
CA VAL A 115 -9.66 5.25 13.94
C VAL A 115 -10.58 5.58 12.76
N ILE A 116 -11.36 6.67 12.86
CA ILE A 116 -12.27 7.11 11.79
C ILE A 116 -11.48 7.41 10.51
N TYR A 117 -10.37 8.13 10.64
CA TYR A 117 -9.55 8.55 9.51
C TYR A 117 -8.34 7.62 9.34
N THR A 118 -8.61 6.35 9.04
CA THR A 118 -7.57 5.36 8.70
C THR A 118 -7.75 4.88 7.26
N TYR A 119 -6.69 5.00 6.47
CA TYR A 119 -6.65 4.70 5.04
C TYR A 119 -5.48 3.78 4.72
N PHE A 120 -5.69 2.83 3.83
CA PHE A 120 -4.66 1.89 3.37
C PHE A 120 -4.41 2.11 1.88
N HIS A 121 -3.14 2.13 1.48
CA HIS A 121 -2.71 2.18 0.08
C HIS A 121 -1.44 1.36 -0.08
N GLN A 122 -1.50 0.28 -0.86
CA GLN A 122 -0.37 -0.63 -1.08
C GLN A 122 0.30 -1.07 0.24
N ASN A 123 1.56 -0.70 0.50
CA ASN A 123 2.28 -1.05 1.72
C ASN A 123 2.22 0.05 2.81
N ILE A 124 1.29 1.00 2.69
CA ILE A 124 1.15 2.13 3.60
C ILE A 124 -0.21 2.09 4.29
N MET A 125 -0.21 2.40 5.59
CA MET A 125 -1.39 2.85 6.32
C MET A 125 -1.17 4.29 6.80
N LEU A 126 -2.15 5.14 6.51
CA LEU A 126 -2.24 6.48 7.06
C LEU A 126 -3.34 6.51 8.12
N GLN A 127 -3.04 7.01 9.31
CA GLN A 127 -4.04 7.34 10.33
C GLN A 127 -3.91 8.80 10.71
N LEU A 128 -5.02 9.54 10.67
CA LEU A 128 -5.07 10.96 11.00
C LEU A 128 -5.80 11.20 12.31
N ASN A 129 -5.48 12.32 12.95
CA ASN A 129 -6.16 12.73 14.17
C ASN A 129 -7.65 13.07 13.92
N THR A 130 -8.48 12.75 14.91
CA THR A 130 -9.94 12.88 14.85
C THR A 130 -10.42 14.33 14.90
N GLY A 131 -9.56 15.27 15.29
CA GLY A 131 -9.80 16.72 15.22
C GLY A 131 -9.80 17.28 13.79
N LEU A 132 -9.50 16.46 12.79
CA LEU A 132 -9.64 16.84 11.37
C LEU A 132 -11.10 16.94 10.95
N THR A 133 -11.40 17.92 10.08
CA THR A 133 -12.68 17.90 9.36
C THR A 133 -12.65 16.77 8.33
N ASN A 134 -13.84 16.26 7.96
CA ASN A 134 -13.96 15.24 6.92
C ASN A 134 -13.30 15.68 5.60
N GLN A 135 -13.39 16.96 5.25
CA GLN A 135 -12.81 17.49 4.03
C GLN A 135 -11.28 17.46 4.07
N GLU A 136 -10.67 17.88 5.17
CA GLU A 136 -9.21 17.84 5.30
C GLU A 136 -8.70 16.41 5.31
N ALA A 137 -9.33 15.52 6.09
CA ALA A 137 -8.96 14.11 6.13
C ALA A 137 -9.10 13.46 4.74
N ALA A 138 -10.12 13.84 3.96
CA ALA A 138 -10.29 13.40 2.58
C ALA A 138 -9.15 13.89 1.67
N SER A 139 -8.69 15.14 1.81
CA SER A 139 -7.57 15.64 1.01
C SER A 139 -6.28 14.84 1.24
N TYR A 140 -5.96 14.46 2.47
CA TYR A 140 -4.81 13.59 2.77
C TYR A 140 -5.01 12.17 2.22
N ARG A 141 -6.22 11.61 2.33
CA ARG A 141 -6.55 10.32 1.71
C ARG A 141 -6.32 10.37 0.19
N ASP A 142 -6.85 11.39 -0.47
CA ASP A 142 -6.80 11.50 -1.93
C ASP A 142 -5.36 11.71 -2.41
N ALA A 143 -4.55 12.46 -1.65
CA ALA A 143 -3.11 12.55 -1.88
C ALA A 143 -2.39 11.21 -1.66
N LEU A 144 -2.73 10.43 -0.64
CA LEU A 144 -2.15 9.10 -0.45
C LEU A 144 -2.49 8.16 -1.62
N LEU A 145 -3.73 8.20 -2.11
CA LEU A 145 -4.21 7.34 -3.19
C LEU A 145 -3.63 7.72 -4.57
N SER A 146 -3.08 8.92 -4.73
CA SER A 146 -2.39 9.34 -5.96
C SER A 146 -0.93 8.89 -6.03
N LEU A 147 -0.45 8.17 -5.02
CA LEU A 147 0.90 7.62 -4.98
C LEU A 147 1.03 6.48 -5.99
N GLU A 148 1.83 6.72 -7.03
CA GLU A 148 1.99 5.82 -8.20
C GLU A 148 3.22 4.95 -8.20
#